data_AF-A0A497G5P7-F1
#
_entry.id   AF-A0A497G5P7-F1
#
_cell.length_a   1.000
_cell.length_b   1.000
_cell.length_c   1.000
_cell.angle_alpha   90.00
_cell.angle_beta   90.00
_cell.angle_gamma   90.00
#
_symmetry.space_group_name_H-M   'P 1'
#
loop_
_entity.id
_entity.type
_entity.pdbx_description
1 polymer ?
#
loop_
_entity_poly.entity_id
_entity_poly.type
_entity_poly.pdbx_seq_one_letter_code
_entity_poly.pdbx_strand_id
1 'polypeptide(L)'
;MVERGFSLMEFLDEISFPVGTAMKANFKGYGKDLDETFLNEPATFYRILLQLYSGDEASARAFLHLLAATLSEKAGVFIDPVEFAHVVESGDRERLVSIISMYLEKLQAQR
;
A
#
# COMPACT_ATOMS: atom_id res chain seq x y z
N MET A 1 6.03 -14.16 7.46
CA MET A 1 4.60 -14.35 7.78
C MET A 1 3.88 -13.11 7.28
N VAL A 2 3.03 -13.25 6.26
CA VAL A 2 2.09 -12.20 5.85
C VAL A 2 1.10 -12.05 7.00
N GLU A 3 0.90 -10.85 7.53
CA GLU A 3 -0.19 -10.59 8.47
C GLU A 3 -1.50 -10.94 7.79
N ARG A 4 -2.15 -12.02 8.26
CA ARG A 4 -3.41 -12.51 7.69
C ARG A 4 -4.46 -11.42 7.85
N GLY A 5 -4.79 -10.69 6.78
CA GLY A 5 -5.96 -9.82 6.77
C GLY A 5 -5.96 -8.70 5.71
N PHE A 6 -4.80 -8.20 5.29
CA PHE A 6 -4.74 -7.09 4.32
C PHE A 6 -4.33 -7.59 2.93
N SER A 7 -5.15 -7.29 1.92
CA SER A 7 -4.78 -7.37 0.50
C SER A 7 -4.85 -5.97 -0.09
N LEU A 8 -3.73 -5.48 -0.60
CA LEU A 8 -3.66 -4.21 -1.31
C LEU A 8 -4.44 -4.30 -2.63
N MET A 9 -4.39 -5.46 -3.30
CA MET A 9 -5.19 -5.71 -4.50
C MET A 9 -6.68 -5.51 -4.24
N GLU A 10 -7.23 -6.22 -3.25
CA GLU A 10 -8.66 -6.15 -2.94
C GLU A 10 -9.05 -4.74 -2.45
N PHE A 11 -8.21 -4.11 -1.62
CA PHE A 11 -8.43 -2.76 -1.14
C PHE A 11 -8.54 -1.74 -2.28
N LEU A 12 -7.64 -1.80 -3.26
CA LEU A 12 -7.64 -0.89 -4.40
C LEU A 12 -8.83 -1.12 -5.33
N ASP A 13 -9.21 -2.38 -5.57
CA ASP A 13 -10.39 -2.70 -6.38
C ASP A 13 -11.70 -2.34 -5.69
N GLU A 14 -11.74 -2.34 -4.36
CA GLU A 14 -12.89 -1.83 -3.59
C GLU A 14 -13.08 -0.32 -3.80
N ILE A 15 -11.99 0.44 -3.93
CA ILE A 15 -12.03 1.89 -4.18
C ILE A 15 -12.39 2.19 -5.63
N SER A 16 -11.67 1.56 -6.57
CA SER A 16 -11.83 1.80 -7.99
C SER A 16 -11.37 0.58 -8.78
N PHE A 17 -12.31 -0.31 -9.07
CA PHE A 17 -12.05 -1.43 -9.97
C PHE A 17 -11.75 -0.92 -11.40
N PRO A 18 -10.71 -1.43 -12.09
CA PRO A 18 -9.84 -2.57 -11.76
C PRO A 18 -8.42 -2.17 -11.34
N VAL A 19 -8.23 -1.11 -10.54
CA VAL A 19 -6.89 -0.58 -10.20
C VAL A 19 -6.03 -1.62 -9.49
N GLY A 20 -6.56 -2.33 -8.50
CA GLY A 20 -5.86 -3.39 -7.78
C GLY A 20 -5.51 -4.55 -8.70
N THR A 21 -6.46 -5.00 -9.52
CA THR A 21 -6.25 -6.05 -10.52
C THR A 21 -5.14 -5.67 -11.52
N ALA A 22 -5.18 -4.44 -12.05
CA ALA A 22 -4.16 -3.94 -12.97
C ALA A 22 -2.78 -3.85 -12.30
N MET A 23 -2.72 -3.36 -11.06
CA MET A 23 -1.47 -3.27 -10.32
C MET A 23 -0.89 -4.66 -10.01
N LYS A 24 -1.73 -5.63 -9.65
CA LYS A 24 -1.30 -7.02 -9.46
C LYS A 24 -0.73 -7.63 -10.74
N ALA A 25 -1.36 -7.40 -11.89
CA ALA A 25 -0.85 -7.86 -13.18
C ALA A 25 0.53 -7.25 -13.51
N ASN A 26 0.69 -5.96 -13.24
CA ASN A 26 1.95 -5.25 -13.39
C ASN A 26 3.06 -5.84 -12.49
N PHE A 27 2.81 -5.99 -11.19
CA PHE A 27 3.78 -6.60 -10.26
C PHE A 27 4.17 -8.02 -10.67
N LYS A 28 3.21 -8.81 -11.13
CA LYS A 28 3.48 -10.15 -11.69
C LYS A 28 4.41 -10.08 -12.90
N GLY A 29 4.30 -9.06 -13.75
CA GLY A 29 5.22 -8.78 -14.85
C GLY A 29 6.68 -8.57 -14.40
N TYR A 30 6.88 -8.09 -13.17
CA TYR A 30 8.20 -7.99 -12.52
C TYR A 30 8.59 -9.24 -11.70
N GLY A 31 7.83 -10.34 -11.81
CA GLY A 31 8.07 -11.57 -11.06
C GLY A 31 7.78 -11.45 -9.56
N LYS A 32 6.90 -10.51 -9.16
CA LYS A 32 6.56 -10.20 -7.78
C LYS A 32 5.06 -10.34 -7.52
N ASP A 33 4.69 -10.73 -6.31
CA ASP A 33 3.30 -10.63 -5.84
C ASP A 33 3.06 -9.25 -5.20
N LEU A 34 1.94 -8.60 -5.54
CA LEU A 34 1.65 -7.23 -5.09
C LEU A 34 1.59 -7.13 -3.56
N ASP A 35 0.81 -8.02 -2.92
CA ASP A 35 0.51 -7.94 -1.50
C ASP A 35 1.75 -8.34 -0.68
N GLU A 36 2.44 -9.41 -1.10
CA GLU A 36 3.68 -9.83 -0.45
C GLU A 36 4.78 -8.78 -0.58
N THR A 37 4.91 -8.16 -1.75
CA THR A 37 5.95 -7.14 -1.98
C THR A 37 5.67 -5.88 -1.18
N PHE A 38 4.41 -5.42 -1.13
CA PHE A 38 4.02 -4.26 -0.33
C PHE A 38 4.34 -4.46 1.15
N LEU A 39 3.96 -5.61 1.73
CA LEU A 39 4.10 -5.85 3.17
C LEU A 39 5.50 -6.33 3.59
N ASN A 40 6.24 -7.03 2.73
CA ASN A 40 7.53 -7.63 3.12
C ASN A 40 8.74 -6.94 2.51
N GLU A 41 8.57 -6.24 1.39
CA GLU A 41 9.66 -5.56 0.68
C GLU A 41 9.26 -4.12 0.27
N PRO A 42 8.86 -3.24 1.20
CA PRO A 42 8.30 -1.92 0.87
C PRO A 42 9.18 -1.06 -0.05
N ALA A 43 10.50 -1.09 0.11
CA ALA A 43 11.42 -0.39 -0.80
C ALA A 43 11.40 -0.99 -2.22
N THR A 44 11.27 -2.32 -2.35
CA THR A 44 11.10 -2.98 -3.65
C THR A 44 9.74 -2.62 -4.26
N PHE A 45 8.69 -2.58 -3.45
CA PHE A 45 7.37 -2.10 -3.88
C PHE A 45 7.46 -0.69 -4.45
N TYR A 46 8.09 0.23 -3.72
CA TYR A 46 8.28 1.62 -4.17
C TYR A 46 9.06 1.70 -5.48
N ARG A 47 10.14 0.92 -5.62
CA ARG A 47 10.92 0.89 -6.86
C ARG A 47 10.10 0.41 -8.05
N ILE A 48 9.26 -0.61 -7.88
CA ILE A 48 8.34 -1.08 -8.94
C ILE A 48 7.30 -0.01 -9.24
N LEU A 49 6.73 0.63 -8.21
CA LEU A 49 5.78 1.72 -8.36
C LEU A 49 6.38 2.88 -9.18
N LEU A 50 7.63 3.27 -8.92
CA LEU A 50 8.36 4.25 -9.73
C LEU A 50 8.48 3.81 -11.18
N GLN A 51 8.80 2.54 -11.44
CA GLN A 51 8.88 2.02 -12.82
C GLN A 51 7.52 2.08 -13.54
N LEU A 52 6.42 1.81 -12.84
CA LEU A 52 5.06 1.95 -13.40
C LEU A 52 4.74 3.40 -13.77
N TYR A 53 5.23 4.36 -12.99
CA TYR A 53 5.13 5.79 -13.30
C TYR A 53 6.31 6.33 -14.13
N SER A 54 7.03 5.46 -14.87
CA SER A 54 8.14 5.87 -15.76
C SER A 54 9.25 6.68 -15.07
N GLY A 55 9.48 6.43 -13.77
CA GLY A 55 10.46 7.13 -12.95
C GLY A 55 9.96 8.43 -12.32
N ASP A 56 8.68 8.80 -12.50
CA ASP A 56 8.12 10.00 -11.88
C ASP A 56 7.85 9.80 -10.37
N GLU A 57 8.77 10.30 -9.56
CA GLU A 57 8.67 10.28 -8.10
C GLU A 57 7.46 11.04 -7.58
N ALA A 58 7.04 12.12 -8.24
CA ALA A 58 5.90 12.91 -7.77
C ALA A 58 4.61 12.10 -7.87
N SER A 59 4.40 11.39 -8.99
CA SER A 59 3.25 10.51 -9.17
C SER A 59 3.28 9.30 -8.23
N ALA A 60 4.45 8.68 -8.02
CA ALA A 60 4.57 7.56 -7.09
C ALA A 60 4.26 7.98 -5.64
N ARG A 61 4.79 9.13 -5.20
CA ARG A 61 4.46 9.70 -3.88
C ARG A 61 2.99 10.09 -3.77
N ALA A 62 2.43 10.71 -4.80
CA ALA A 62 1.01 11.06 -4.82
C ALA A 62 0.11 9.82 -4.68
N PHE A 63 0.46 8.71 -5.32
CA PHE A 63 -0.23 7.43 -5.13
C PHE A 63 -0.19 6.97 -3.66
N LEU A 64 0.99 7.01 -3.02
CA LEU A 64 1.13 6.62 -1.61
C LEU A 64 0.36 7.56 -0.67
N HIS A 65 0.33 8.86 -0.97
CA HIS A 65 -0.44 9.82 -0.19
C HIS A 65 -1.95 9.54 -0.29
N LEU A 66 -2.44 9.25 -1.50
CA LEU A 66 -3.83 8.86 -1.72
C LEU A 66 -4.17 7.56 -0.99
N LEU A 67 -3.30 6.56 -1.06
CA LEU A 67 -3.45 5.30 -0.34
C LEU A 67 -3.58 5.53 1.17
N ALA A 68 -2.69 6.33 1.77
CA ALA A 68 -2.73 6.67 3.19
C ALA A 68 -4.02 7.41 3.58
N ALA A 69 -4.45 8.39 2.76
CA ALA A 69 -5.67 9.15 3.00
C ALA A 69 -6.92 8.25 2.93
N THR A 70 -6.99 7.34 1.96
CA THR A 70 -8.13 6.43 1.83
C THR A 70 -8.15 5.37 2.93
N LEU A 71 -6.99 4.85 3.36
CA LEU A 71 -6.90 3.99 4.53
C LEU A 71 -7.42 4.71 5.79
N SER A 72 -7.04 5.99 5.94
CA SER A 72 -7.45 6.83 7.06
C SER A 72 -8.96 7.04 7.11
N GLU A 73 -9.55 7.41 5.97
CA GLU A 73 -10.98 7.65 5.83
C GLU A 73 -11.79 6.39 6.14
N LYS A 74 -11.41 5.24 5.57
CA LYS A 74 -12.12 3.97 5.78
C LYS A 74 -12.10 3.47 7.22
N ALA A 75 -10.99 3.66 7.93
CA ALA A 75 -10.84 3.16 9.30
C ALA A 75 -11.12 4.23 10.38
N GLY A 76 -11.40 5.48 10.00
CA GLY A 76 -11.64 6.57 10.96
C GLY A 76 -10.43 6.86 11.86
N VAL A 77 -9.22 6.65 11.33
CA VAL A 77 -7.93 6.86 12.02
C VAL A 77 -7.05 7.73 11.15
N PHE A 78 -6.30 8.64 11.75
CA PHE A 78 -5.33 9.44 11.00
C PHE A 78 -4.05 8.65 10.73
N ILE A 79 -3.72 8.48 9.44
CA ILE A 79 -2.42 8.01 8.95
C ILE A 79 -1.79 9.20 8.21
N ASP A 80 -0.64 9.67 8.68
CA ASP A 80 0.07 10.77 8.04
C ASP A 80 0.54 10.35 6.63
N PRO A 81 0.09 11.03 5.55
CA PRO A 81 0.45 10.63 4.19
C PRO A 81 1.95 10.73 3.89
N VAL A 82 2.63 11.73 4.46
CA VAL A 82 4.06 11.97 4.24
C VAL A 82 4.88 10.92 4.98
N GLU A 83 4.53 10.62 6.24
CA GLU A 83 5.17 9.56 7.00
C GLU A 83 4.97 8.20 6.31
N PHE A 84 3.75 7.91 5.87
CA PHE A 84 3.43 6.65 5.18
C PHE A 84 4.26 6.47 3.91
N ALA A 85 4.35 7.52 3.07
CA ALA A 85 5.19 7.46 1.88
C ALA A 85 6.66 7.23 2.24
N HIS A 86 7.19 7.96 3.23
CA HIS A 86 8.58 7.81 3.68
C HIS A 86 8.88 6.40 4.22
N VAL A 87 7.95 5.80 4.96
CA VAL A 87 8.05 4.42 5.48
C VAL A 87 8.14 3.41 4.34
N VAL A 88 7.32 3.56 3.31
CA VAL A 88 7.35 2.68 2.13
C VAL A 88 8.64 2.87 1.33
N GLU A 89 9.06 4.12 1.12
CA GLU A 89 10.29 4.48 0.40
C GLU A 89 11.56 3.97 1.07
N SER A 90 11.67 4.16 2.39
CA SER A 90 12.82 3.73 3.19
C SER A 90 12.88 2.22 3.38
N GLY A 91 11.78 1.51 3.10
CA GLY A 91 11.68 0.09 3.33
C GLY A 91 11.49 -0.28 4.80
N ASP A 92 11.00 0.65 5.64
CA ASP A 92 10.72 0.40 7.05
C ASP A 92 9.49 -0.52 7.19
N ARG A 93 9.75 -1.81 7.06
CA ARG A 93 8.74 -2.86 7.14
C ARG A 93 8.03 -2.88 8.48
N GLU A 94 8.75 -2.70 9.58
CA GLU A 94 8.16 -2.77 10.92
C GLU A 94 7.13 -1.65 11.12
N ARG A 95 7.48 -0.43 10.71
CA ARG A 95 6.56 0.70 10.76
C ARG A 95 5.38 0.53 9.82
N LEU A 96 5.59 0.05 8.59
CA LEU A 96 4.49 -0.20 7.65
C LEU A 96 3.50 -1.22 8.22
N VAL A 97 4.01 -2.34 8.71
CA VAL A 97 3.20 -3.40 9.32
C VAL A 97 2.42 -2.87 10.52
N SER A 98 3.03 -2.04 11.37
CA SER A 98 2.33 -1.39 12.49
C SER A 98 1.17 -0.50 12.02
N ILE A 99 1.34 0.26 10.94
CA ILE A 99 0.28 1.10 10.38
C ILE A 99 -0.87 0.24 9.85
N ILE A 100 -0.56 -0.83 9.11
CA ILE A 100 -1.58 -1.73 8.53
C ILE A 100 -2.32 -2.50 9.63
N SER A 101 -1.61 -2.99 10.66
CA SER A 101 -2.23 -3.62 11.83
C SER A 101 -3.21 -2.68 12.54
N MET A 102 -2.79 -1.43 12.80
CA MET A 102 -3.67 -0.41 13.39
C MET A 102 -4.93 -0.17 12.53
N TYR A 103 -4.76 -0.08 11.21
CA TYR A 103 -5.88 0.05 10.27
C TYR A 103 -6.86 -1.12 10.37
N LEU A 104 -6.36 -2.37 10.37
CA LEU A 104 -7.19 -3.58 10.47
C LEU A 104 -7.94 -3.66 11.81
N GLU A 105 -7.28 -3.35 12.93
CA GLU A 105 -7.90 -3.32 14.26
C GLU A 105 -9.06 -2.32 14.31
N LYS A 106 -8.87 -1.13 13.73
CA LYS A 106 -9.90 -0.08 13.70
C LYS A 106 -11.08 -0.47 12.82
N LEU A 107 -10.85 -1.11 11.67
CA LEU A 107 -11.94 -1.63 10.84
C LEU A 107 -12.76 -2.71 11.54
N GLN A 108 -12.12 -3.60 12.31
CA GLN A 108 -12.81 -4.65 13.05
C GLN A 108 -13.69 -4.09 14.18
N ALA A 109 -13.25 -3.02 14.84
CA ALA A 109 -14.02 -2.38 15.91
C ALA A 109 -15.28 -1.64 15.42
N GLN A 110 -15.42 -1.40 14.12
CA GLN A 110 -16.59 -0.75 13.51
C GLN A 110 -17.68 -1.74 13.04
N ARG A 111 -17.41 -3.04 13.10
CA ARG A 111 -18.35 -4.12 12.74
C ARG A 111 -19.06 -4.66 13.97
#